data_AF-A0A553I882-F1
#
_entry.id   AF-A0A553I882-F1
#
_cell.length_a   1.000
_cell.length_b   1.000
_cell.length_c   1.000
_cell.angle_alpha   90.00
_cell.angle_beta   90.00
_cell.angle_gamma   90.00
#
_symmetry.space_group_name_H-M   'P 1'
#
loop_
_entity.id
_entity.type
_entity.pdbx_description
1 polymer ?
#
loop_
_entity_poly.entity_id
_entity_poly.type
_entity_poly.pdbx_seq_one_letter_code
_entity_poly.pdbx_strand_id
1 'polypeptide(L)'
;MPYQHPDVKTLKAIADNWLREPTLNSRKSSRTEAPHDAKALTRLVSTSSWAVQDPYSEDVARFLTCYRKTQTIDLQTMSDIQLEKELREFMVDIDVLFFFSLLTRKVEKESGLEGFVRLRILNELPNGPHCGKYKLEPTSPYIRMYRYNDRGRPQRFEHLLHTLVHEMCHAFLGLFSDQRHPKHREFVNEYGGHGEMFWVLLRFISRKLGAYTRSERWQEESGWLDRECLEITQTRGEPGSWGTPEKTLMGGVLAP
;
A
#
# COMPACT_ATOMS: atom_id res chain seq x y z
N MET A 1 18.04 -5.91 -17.80
CA MET A 1 17.91 -5.95 -16.33
C MET A 1 17.55 -4.56 -15.86
N PRO A 2 16.38 -4.33 -15.26
CA PRO A 2 16.03 -3.03 -14.69
C PRO A 2 16.94 -2.65 -13.51
N TYR A 3 17.08 -1.35 -13.25
CA TYR A 3 17.88 -0.81 -12.15
C TYR A 3 17.20 -1.07 -10.80
N GLN A 4 17.72 -2.01 -10.02
CA GLN A 4 17.26 -2.22 -8.64
C GLN A 4 17.97 -1.25 -7.70
N HIS A 5 17.25 -0.25 -7.19
CA HIS A 5 17.76 0.72 -6.22
C HIS A 5 18.37 0.01 -5.00
N PRO A 6 19.56 0.43 -4.50
CA PRO A 6 20.29 -0.32 -3.46
C PRO A 6 19.47 -0.58 -2.20
N ASP A 7 18.70 0.40 -1.73
CA ASP A 7 17.79 0.27 -0.57
C ASP A 7 16.79 -0.90 -0.69
N VAL A 8 16.36 -1.27 -1.90
CA VAL A 8 15.44 -2.39 -2.10
C VAL A 8 16.08 -3.72 -1.71
N LYS A 9 17.42 -3.84 -1.74
CA LYS A 9 18.11 -5.03 -1.23
C LYS A 9 18.02 -5.12 0.30
N THR A 10 18.20 -3.99 0.99
CA THR A 10 18.00 -3.86 2.44
C THR A 10 16.55 -4.19 2.83
N LEU A 11 15.55 -3.69 2.10
CA LEU A 11 14.15 -4.04 2.37
C LEU A 11 13.86 -5.55 2.19
N LYS A 12 14.50 -6.21 1.21
CA LYS A 12 14.40 -7.67 1.03
C LYS A 12 15.02 -8.42 2.22
N ALA A 13 16.18 -7.99 2.71
CA ALA A 13 16.83 -8.55 3.88
C ALA A 13 16.01 -8.34 5.17
N ILE A 14 15.39 -7.19 5.36
CA ILE A 14 14.45 -6.92 6.47
C ILE A 14 13.26 -7.90 6.42
N ALA A 15 12.66 -8.13 5.25
CA ALA A 15 11.59 -9.12 5.09
C ALA A 15 12.07 -10.55 5.36
N ASP A 16 13.29 -10.91 4.94
CA ASP A 16 13.88 -12.24 5.18
C ASP A 16 14.16 -12.49 6.68
N ASN A 17 14.61 -11.46 7.40
CA ASN A 17 14.86 -11.55 8.84
C ASN A 17 13.56 -11.65 9.65
N TRP A 18 12.51 -10.92 9.25
CA TRP A 18 11.21 -10.97 9.94
C TRP A 18 10.63 -12.40 10.01
N LEU A 19 10.82 -13.19 8.95
CA LEU A 19 10.37 -14.58 8.88
C LEU A 19 11.12 -15.51 9.84
N ARG A 20 12.42 -15.26 10.04
CA ARG A 20 13.28 -16.08 10.90
C ARG A 20 13.05 -15.79 12.38
N GLU A 21 12.73 -14.53 12.70
CA GLU A 21 12.63 -14.06 14.08
C GLU A 21 11.34 -13.23 14.32
N PRO A 22 10.13 -13.79 14.09
CA PRO A 22 8.86 -13.05 14.12
C PRO A 22 8.53 -12.34 15.46
N THR A 23 9.09 -12.83 16.57
CA THR A 23 8.94 -12.21 17.90
C THR A 23 9.93 -11.07 18.13
N LEU A 24 11.01 -11.02 17.36
CA LEU A 24 11.86 -9.84 17.22
C LEU A 24 11.14 -8.88 16.27
N ASN A 25 10.19 -8.14 16.85
CA ASN A 25 9.73 -6.84 16.34
C ASN A 25 10.91 -6.13 15.64
N SER A 26 10.66 -5.48 14.50
CA SER A 26 11.68 -4.84 13.64
C SER A 26 12.76 -4.06 14.42
N ARG A 27 12.37 -3.49 15.57
CA ARG A 27 13.21 -3.17 16.74
C ARG A 27 14.57 -3.89 16.83
N LYS A 28 14.71 -5.20 16.58
CA LYS A 28 15.99 -5.92 16.79
C LYS A 28 16.68 -6.47 15.52
N SER A 29 16.10 -6.29 14.32
CA SER A 29 16.64 -6.85 13.07
C SER A 29 17.96 -6.21 12.62
N SER A 30 19.06 -6.83 13.03
CA SER A 30 20.45 -6.54 12.65
C SER A 30 21.02 -5.19 13.13
N ARG A 31 22.27 -5.20 13.61
CA ARG A 31 23.08 -4.01 13.87
C ARG A 31 23.77 -3.47 12.61
N THR A 32 23.55 -4.12 11.47
CA THR A 32 24.39 -4.01 10.26
C THR A 32 23.72 -3.28 9.10
N GLU A 33 22.40 -3.19 9.09
CA GLU A 33 21.65 -2.47 8.06
C GLU A 33 20.91 -1.29 8.71
N ALA A 34 21.10 -0.08 8.17
CA ALA A 34 20.41 1.10 8.66
C ALA A 34 18.92 1.02 8.28
N PRO A 35 17.98 0.99 9.24
CA PRO A 35 16.56 0.87 8.92
C PRO A 35 16.06 2.20 8.34
N HIS A 36 15.25 2.12 7.28
CA HIS A 36 14.68 3.31 6.65
C HIS A 36 13.59 3.91 7.53
N ASP A 37 13.64 5.23 7.76
CA ASP A 37 12.48 5.93 8.31
C ASP A 37 11.33 5.97 7.27
N ALA A 38 10.11 6.26 7.73
CA ALA A 38 8.93 6.31 6.88
C ALA A 38 9.05 7.33 5.71
N LYS A 39 9.83 8.39 5.86
CA LYS A 39 10.06 9.41 4.83
C LYS A 39 11.03 8.93 3.76
N ALA A 40 12.08 8.22 4.16
CA ALA A 40 12.98 7.52 3.23
C ALA A 40 12.24 6.44 2.43
N LEU A 41 11.36 5.66 3.07
CA LEU A 41 10.50 4.68 2.39
C LEU A 41 9.55 5.32 1.39
N THR A 42 8.81 6.36 1.79
CA THR A 42 7.90 7.07 0.89
C THR A 42 8.65 7.72 -0.28
N ARG A 43 9.85 8.27 -0.04
CA ARG A 43 10.74 8.76 -1.10
C ARG A 43 11.20 7.64 -2.03
N LEU A 44 11.58 6.48 -1.51
CA LEU A 44 12.03 5.34 -2.32
C LEU A 44 10.92 4.85 -3.26
N VAL A 45 9.69 4.65 -2.76
CA VAL A 45 8.53 4.29 -3.59
C VAL A 45 8.31 5.34 -4.68
N SER A 46 8.31 6.61 -4.31
CA SER A 46 7.95 7.70 -5.23
C SER A 46 9.03 8.14 -6.21
N THR A 47 10.28 7.68 -6.07
CA THR A 47 11.36 7.94 -7.05
C THR A 47 11.82 6.68 -7.79
N SER A 48 11.65 5.50 -7.20
CA SER A 48 12.29 4.26 -7.67
C SER A 48 11.33 3.10 -7.89
N SER A 49 10.04 3.22 -7.58
CA SER A 49 9.08 2.17 -7.91
C SER A 49 8.93 1.98 -9.41
N TRP A 50 8.42 0.82 -9.82
CA TRP A 50 8.26 0.45 -11.23
C TRP A 50 7.30 1.41 -11.95
N ALA A 51 6.24 1.86 -11.27
CA ALA A 51 5.32 2.91 -11.72
C ALA A 51 5.94 4.33 -11.85
N VAL A 52 7.24 4.49 -11.56
CA VAL A 52 8.01 5.71 -11.80
C VAL A 52 9.10 5.48 -12.84
N GLN A 53 9.83 4.37 -12.72
CA GLN A 53 10.94 4.03 -13.62
C GLN A 53 10.48 3.63 -15.03
N ASP A 54 9.37 2.89 -15.14
CA ASP A 54 8.81 2.45 -16.42
C ASP A 54 7.27 2.51 -16.40
N PRO A 55 6.68 3.72 -16.58
CA PRO A 55 5.23 3.92 -16.57
C PRO A 55 4.50 3.33 -17.79
N TYR A 56 5.23 2.75 -18.75
CA TYR A 56 4.68 2.09 -19.94
C TYR A 56 5.01 0.59 -20.00
N SER A 57 5.55 0.04 -18.91
CA SER A 57 5.92 -1.39 -18.77
C SER A 57 4.75 -2.34 -19.01
N GLU A 58 5.10 -3.60 -19.35
CA GLU A 58 4.15 -4.70 -19.44
C GLU A 58 3.38 -4.93 -18.12
N ASP A 59 3.97 -4.61 -16.96
CA ASP A 59 3.29 -4.68 -15.66
C ASP A 59 2.18 -3.63 -15.52
N VAL A 60 2.40 -2.39 -16.00
CA VAL A 60 1.33 -1.37 -16.05
C VAL A 60 0.25 -1.80 -17.04
N ALA A 61 0.62 -2.36 -18.20
CA ALA A 61 -0.33 -2.88 -19.18
C ALA A 61 -1.14 -4.08 -18.64
N ARG A 62 -0.52 -4.96 -17.85
CA ARG A 62 -1.17 -6.08 -17.15
C ARG A 62 -2.15 -5.57 -16.11
N PHE A 63 -1.72 -4.69 -15.21
CA PHE A 63 -2.58 -4.04 -14.21
C PHE A 63 -3.81 -3.39 -14.86
N LEU A 64 -3.62 -2.65 -15.96
CA LEU A 64 -4.72 -2.01 -16.70
C LEU A 64 -5.66 -3.01 -17.36
N THR A 65 -5.15 -4.14 -17.84
CA THR A 65 -5.95 -5.23 -18.39
C THR A 65 -6.80 -5.89 -17.29
N CYS A 66 -6.22 -6.13 -16.12
CA CYS A 66 -6.95 -6.59 -14.94
C CYS A 66 -8.02 -5.57 -14.52
N TYR A 67 -7.67 -4.29 -14.37
CA TYR A 67 -8.58 -3.22 -13.97
C TYR A 67 -9.80 -3.07 -14.90
N ARG A 68 -9.59 -3.23 -16.22
CA ARG A 68 -10.70 -3.18 -17.18
C ARG A 68 -11.65 -4.37 -17.07
N LYS A 69 -11.16 -5.57 -16.72
CA LYS A 69 -12.02 -6.74 -16.48
C LYS A 69 -12.95 -6.52 -15.29
N THR A 70 -12.45 -5.89 -14.21
CA THR A 70 -13.24 -5.71 -12.97
C THR A 70 -14.40 -4.72 -13.11
N GLN A 71 -14.37 -3.84 -14.10
CA GLN A 71 -15.51 -2.99 -14.46
C GLN A 71 -16.76 -3.77 -14.88
N THR A 72 -16.62 -5.07 -15.20
CA THR A 72 -17.72 -5.97 -15.56
C THR A 72 -18.05 -7.02 -14.50
N ILE A 73 -17.37 -6.99 -13.34
CA ILE A 73 -17.62 -7.95 -12.26
C ILE A 73 -18.85 -7.55 -11.45
N ASP A 74 -19.80 -8.48 -11.34
CA ASP A 74 -20.88 -8.38 -10.37
C ASP A 74 -20.47 -8.92 -8.99
N LEU A 75 -20.29 -7.99 -8.05
CA LEU A 75 -19.99 -8.30 -6.65
C LEU A 75 -21.19 -8.81 -5.83
N GLN A 76 -22.38 -8.95 -6.43
CA GLN A 76 -23.51 -9.64 -5.79
C GLN A 76 -23.40 -11.16 -6.00
N THR A 77 -23.14 -11.61 -7.23
CA THR A 77 -23.09 -13.05 -7.58
C THR A 77 -21.71 -13.70 -7.41
N MET A 78 -20.62 -12.93 -7.36
CA MET A 78 -19.27 -13.45 -7.10
C MET A 78 -19.16 -14.17 -5.75
N SER A 79 -18.45 -15.31 -5.67
CA SER A 79 -18.14 -15.96 -4.37
C SER A 79 -16.97 -15.28 -3.65
N ASP A 80 -16.88 -15.41 -2.33
CA ASP A 80 -15.78 -14.81 -1.54
C ASP A 80 -14.40 -15.34 -1.97
N ILE A 81 -14.31 -16.61 -2.37
CA ILE A 81 -13.09 -17.25 -2.90
C ILE A 81 -12.66 -16.59 -4.22
N GLN A 82 -13.61 -16.31 -5.12
CA GLN A 82 -13.32 -15.59 -6.36
C GLN A 82 -12.90 -14.14 -6.06
N LEU A 83 -13.60 -13.45 -5.15
CA LEU A 83 -13.26 -12.08 -4.77
C LEU A 83 -11.87 -11.98 -4.13
N GLU A 84 -11.50 -12.93 -3.26
CA GLU A 84 -10.16 -13.01 -2.68
C GLU A 84 -9.09 -13.26 -3.74
N LYS A 85 -9.38 -14.13 -4.72
CA LYS A 85 -8.47 -14.40 -5.85
C LYS A 85 -8.24 -13.15 -6.70
N GLU A 86 -9.31 -12.48 -7.14
CA GLU A 86 -9.21 -11.27 -7.96
C GLU A 86 -8.45 -10.17 -7.21
N LEU A 87 -8.83 -9.85 -5.97
CA LEU A 87 -8.13 -8.84 -5.16
C LEU A 87 -6.69 -9.23 -4.83
N ARG A 88 -6.36 -10.52 -4.72
CA ARG A 88 -4.97 -10.99 -4.59
C ARG A 88 -4.16 -10.77 -5.86
N GLU A 89 -4.74 -10.92 -7.06
CA GLU A 89 -4.07 -10.59 -8.32
C GLU A 89 -3.75 -9.08 -8.38
N PHE A 90 -4.68 -8.21 -7.98
CA PHE A 90 -4.41 -6.78 -7.82
C PHE A 90 -3.35 -6.47 -6.76
N MET A 91 -3.37 -7.17 -5.62
CA MET A 91 -2.37 -7.00 -4.57
C MET A 91 -0.96 -7.29 -5.10
N VAL A 92 -0.81 -8.32 -5.94
CA VAL A 92 0.47 -8.66 -6.59
C VAL A 92 0.87 -7.58 -7.59
N ASP A 93 -0.03 -7.13 -8.47
CA ASP A 93 0.28 -6.09 -9.45
C ASP A 93 0.64 -4.75 -8.78
N ILE A 94 -0.07 -4.34 -7.72
CA ILE A 94 0.26 -3.14 -6.94
C ILE A 94 1.60 -3.29 -6.21
N ASP A 95 1.89 -4.48 -5.67
CA ASP A 95 3.16 -4.77 -4.99
C ASP A 95 4.36 -4.76 -5.95
N VAL A 96 4.19 -5.25 -7.19
CA VAL A 96 5.17 -5.08 -8.28
C VAL A 96 5.33 -3.61 -8.65
N LEU A 97 4.22 -2.89 -8.87
CA LEU A 97 4.24 -1.52 -9.37
C LEU A 97 4.83 -0.52 -8.37
N PHE A 98 4.56 -0.67 -7.07
CA PHE A 98 4.85 0.34 -6.04
C PHE A 98 5.76 -0.15 -4.92
N PHE A 99 5.65 -1.42 -4.50
CA PHE A 99 6.27 -1.94 -3.27
C PHE A 99 7.38 -2.97 -3.52
N PHE A 100 7.96 -2.99 -4.73
CA PHE A 100 9.15 -3.78 -5.08
C PHE A 100 9.01 -5.30 -4.90
N SER A 101 7.78 -5.81 -5.01
CA SER A 101 7.42 -7.21 -4.75
C SER A 101 7.73 -7.66 -3.32
N LEU A 102 7.64 -6.76 -2.33
CA LEU A 102 7.99 -7.05 -0.93
C LEU A 102 6.82 -7.60 -0.12
N LEU A 103 5.58 -7.20 -0.41
CA LEU A 103 4.39 -7.57 0.37
C LEU A 103 3.81 -8.92 -0.03
N THR A 104 3.91 -9.30 -1.31
CA THR A 104 3.30 -10.52 -1.88
C THR A 104 4.30 -11.61 -2.22
N ARG A 105 5.61 -11.36 -2.04
CA ARG A 105 6.65 -12.38 -2.23
C ARG A 105 6.30 -13.68 -1.53
N LYS A 106 6.62 -14.80 -2.19
CA LYS A 106 6.49 -16.12 -1.59
C LYS A 106 7.56 -16.30 -0.51
N VAL A 107 7.13 -16.84 0.62
CA VAL A 107 7.92 -17.10 1.81
C VAL A 107 7.57 -18.49 2.33
N GLU A 108 8.55 -19.22 2.84
CA GLU A 108 8.33 -20.54 3.42
C GLU A 108 7.76 -20.39 4.83
N LYS A 109 6.65 -21.08 5.09
CA LYS A 109 5.98 -21.19 6.40
C LYS A 109 5.72 -22.67 6.70
N GLU A 110 5.27 -22.98 7.91
CA GLU A 110 4.87 -24.33 8.31
C GLU A 110 3.79 -24.96 7.40
N SER A 111 2.93 -24.13 6.80
CA SER A 111 1.90 -24.50 5.82
C SER A 111 2.41 -24.62 4.37
N GLY A 112 3.70 -24.36 4.12
CA GLY A 112 4.32 -24.30 2.80
C GLY A 112 4.58 -22.88 2.30
N LEU A 113 4.70 -22.70 0.98
CA LEU A 113 4.99 -21.41 0.35
C LEU A 113 3.74 -20.52 0.25
N GLU A 114 3.69 -19.48 1.07
CA GLU A 114 2.61 -18.49 1.09
C GLU A 114 3.13 -17.08 0.73
N GLY A 115 2.23 -16.14 0.43
CA GLY A 115 2.59 -14.71 0.40
C GLY A 115 2.98 -14.18 1.79
N PHE A 116 3.93 -13.25 1.84
CA PHE A 116 4.41 -12.62 3.08
C PHE A 116 3.26 -11.95 3.85
N VAL A 117 2.57 -11.01 3.20
CA VAL A 117 1.28 -10.47 3.65
C VAL A 117 0.15 -11.28 2.98
N ARG A 118 -0.78 -11.81 3.79
CA ARG A 118 -1.97 -12.51 3.29
C ARG A 118 -3.11 -11.52 3.02
N LEU A 119 -3.99 -11.85 2.08
CA LEU A 119 -5.31 -11.24 1.96
C LEU A 119 -6.36 -12.20 2.55
N ARG A 120 -7.42 -11.66 3.16
CA ARG A 120 -8.61 -12.40 3.61
C ARG A 120 -9.88 -11.61 3.34
N ILE A 121 -10.88 -12.21 2.71
CA ILE A 121 -12.22 -11.63 2.55
C ILE A 121 -13.11 -12.03 3.73
N LEU A 122 -13.83 -11.05 4.29
CA LEU A 122 -14.81 -11.23 5.36
C LEU A 122 -16.23 -10.91 4.86
N ASN A 123 -17.13 -11.86 5.05
CA ASN A 123 -18.54 -11.82 4.68
C ASN A 123 -19.44 -11.33 5.84
N GLU A 124 -18.84 -10.69 6.85
CA GLU A 124 -19.50 -10.05 7.99
C GLU A 124 -19.62 -8.53 7.78
N LEU A 125 -20.44 -7.84 8.57
CA LEU A 125 -20.48 -6.38 8.57
C LEU A 125 -19.26 -5.79 9.30
N PRO A 126 -18.66 -4.70 8.82
CA PRO A 126 -17.60 -4.03 9.54
C PRO A 126 -18.14 -3.40 10.83
N ASN A 127 -17.41 -3.59 11.94
CA ASN A 127 -17.67 -2.89 13.19
C ASN A 127 -17.17 -1.43 13.09
N GLY A 128 -17.98 -0.57 12.46
CA GLY A 128 -17.68 0.84 12.18
C GLY A 128 -17.39 1.11 10.70
N PRO A 129 -16.89 2.30 10.34
CA PRO A 129 -16.72 2.74 8.95
C PRO A 129 -15.54 2.08 8.21
N HIS A 130 -14.88 1.08 8.79
CA HIS A 130 -13.66 0.48 8.25
C HIS A 130 -13.95 -0.62 7.23
N CYS A 131 -13.73 -0.34 5.94
CA CYS A 131 -13.88 -1.31 4.85
C CYS A 131 -12.74 -2.36 4.78
N GLY A 132 -11.60 -2.09 5.44
CA GLY A 132 -10.46 -2.99 5.55
C GLY A 132 -9.78 -2.89 6.92
N LYS A 133 -8.77 -3.75 7.15
CA LYS A 133 -7.74 -3.54 8.18
C LYS A 133 -6.50 -4.40 7.94
N TYR A 134 -5.33 -3.76 7.94
CA TYR A 134 -4.04 -4.39 8.11
C TYR A 134 -3.84 -4.83 9.58
N LYS A 135 -3.32 -6.04 9.76
CA LYS A 135 -2.94 -6.60 11.06
C LYS A 135 -1.58 -7.28 10.98
N LEU A 136 -0.70 -6.88 11.89
CA LEU A 136 0.54 -7.58 12.20
C LEU A 136 0.22 -8.74 13.16
N GLU A 137 0.10 -9.96 12.63
CA GLU A 137 0.09 -11.21 13.41
C GLU A 137 1.52 -11.78 13.47
N PRO A 138 1.97 -12.39 14.59
CA PRO A 138 3.36 -12.87 14.71
C PRO A 138 3.78 -13.85 13.61
N THR A 139 2.89 -14.76 13.19
CA THR A 139 3.24 -15.80 12.21
C THR A 139 3.07 -15.36 10.76
N SER A 140 2.21 -14.37 10.49
CA SER A 140 2.04 -13.80 9.15
C SER A 140 1.16 -12.54 9.20
N PRO A 141 1.68 -11.38 8.75
CA PRO A 141 0.85 -10.20 8.55
C PRO A 141 -0.27 -10.48 7.53
N TYR A 142 -1.38 -9.77 7.67
CA TYR A 142 -2.49 -9.88 6.72
C TYR A 142 -3.31 -8.60 6.62
N ILE A 143 -3.92 -8.45 5.46
CA ILE A 143 -4.98 -7.49 5.19
C ILE A 143 -6.29 -8.29 5.23
N ARG A 144 -7.25 -7.84 6.04
CA ARG A 144 -8.64 -8.29 5.93
C ARG A 144 -9.46 -7.21 5.21
N MET A 145 -10.37 -7.61 4.34
CA MET A 145 -11.30 -6.71 3.66
C MET A 145 -12.73 -7.18 3.85
N TYR A 146 -13.62 -6.24 4.10
CA TYR A 146 -15.05 -6.50 4.23
C TYR A 146 -15.70 -6.43 2.85
N ARG A 147 -16.58 -7.38 2.52
CA ARG A 147 -17.32 -7.37 1.24
C ARG A 147 -18.40 -6.30 1.20
N TYR A 148 -19.02 -6.03 2.34
CA TYR A 148 -20.08 -5.04 2.51
C TYR A 148 -19.58 -3.81 3.24
N ASN A 149 -20.30 -2.69 3.10
CA ASN A 149 -20.13 -1.55 3.98
C ASN A 149 -20.90 -1.73 5.30
N ASP A 150 -20.79 -0.74 6.19
CA ASP A 150 -21.53 -0.61 7.46
C ASP A 150 -23.06 -0.72 7.32
N ARG A 151 -23.61 -0.47 6.13
CA ARG A 151 -25.04 -0.57 5.79
C ARG A 151 -25.42 -1.91 5.14
N GLY A 152 -24.53 -2.89 5.12
CA GLY A 152 -24.78 -4.21 4.54
C GLY A 152 -24.96 -4.24 3.02
N ARG A 153 -24.53 -3.19 2.31
CA ARG A 153 -24.54 -3.16 0.84
C ARG A 153 -23.18 -3.62 0.32
N PRO A 154 -23.11 -4.43 -0.75
CA PRO A 154 -21.85 -4.76 -1.40
C PRO A 154 -21.10 -3.49 -1.77
N GLN A 155 -19.81 -3.44 -1.47
CA GLN A 155 -18.95 -2.34 -1.90
C GLN A 155 -18.76 -2.39 -3.42
N ARG A 156 -18.33 -1.27 -4.03
CA ARG A 156 -17.89 -1.26 -5.44
C ARG A 156 -16.48 -1.86 -5.54
N PHE A 157 -16.13 -2.45 -6.68
CA PHE A 157 -14.80 -3.05 -6.86
C PHE A 157 -13.69 -2.01 -6.73
N GLU A 158 -13.89 -0.80 -7.26
CA GLU A 158 -12.93 0.29 -7.15
C GLU A 158 -12.71 0.74 -5.70
N HIS A 159 -13.76 0.72 -4.88
CA HIS A 159 -13.68 1.07 -3.46
C HIS A 159 -12.98 -0.04 -2.65
N LEU A 160 -13.20 -1.31 -3.00
CA LEU A 160 -12.40 -2.44 -2.49
C LEU A 160 -10.93 -2.30 -2.90
N LEU A 161 -10.64 -1.96 -4.15
CA LEU A 161 -9.28 -1.78 -4.64
C LEU A 161 -8.57 -0.58 -3.99
N HIS A 162 -9.29 0.52 -3.76
CA HIS A 162 -8.81 1.67 -3.00
C HIS A 162 -8.52 1.29 -1.53
N THR A 163 -9.42 0.54 -0.89
CA THR A 163 -9.21 -0.04 0.44
C THR A 163 -7.98 -0.95 0.47
N LEU A 164 -7.78 -1.79 -0.54
CA LEU A 164 -6.59 -2.65 -0.65
C LEU A 164 -5.30 -1.81 -0.70
N VAL A 165 -5.25 -0.75 -1.51
CA VAL A 165 -4.10 0.17 -1.57
C VAL A 165 -3.85 0.85 -0.22
N HIS A 166 -4.91 1.31 0.46
CA HIS A 166 -4.83 1.89 1.80
C HIS A 166 -4.20 0.90 2.81
N GLU A 167 -4.66 -0.34 2.86
CA GLU A 167 -4.12 -1.36 3.76
C GLU A 167 -2.72 -1.86 3.35
N MET A 168 -2.36 -1.80 2.08
CA MET A 168 -0.99 -2.05 1.62
C MET A 168 -0.01 -0.95 2.05
N CYS A 169 -0.46 0.31 2.13
CA CYS A 169 0.33 1.40 2.70
C CYS A 169 0.61 1.17 4.20
N HIS A 170 -0.40 0.75 4.97
CA HIS A 170 -0.24 0.32 6.37
C HIS A 170 0.73 -0.85 6.50
N ALA A 171 0.60 -1.87 5.64
CA ALA A 171 1.49 -3.03 5.65
C ALA A 171 2.94 -2.63 5.38
N PHE A 172 3.18 -1.83 4.33
CA PHE A 172 4.52 -1.39 3.95
C PHE A 172 5.19 -0.54 5.04
N LEU A 173 4.52 0.50 5.52
CA LEU A 173 5.09 1.36 6.57
C LEU A 173 5.23 0.62 7.91
N GLY A 174 4.28 -0.24 8.28
CA GLY A 174 4.32 -1.01 9.53
C GLY A 174 5.43 -2.08 9.58
N LEU A 175 5.74 -2.71 8.44
CA LEU A 175 6.78 -3.74 8.31
C LEU A 175 8.18 -3.14 8.14
N PHE A 176 8.33 -2.10 7.32
CA PHE A 176 9.64 -1.63 6.87
C PHE A 176 10.12 -0.34 7.53
N SER A 177 9.25 0.49 8.13
CA SER A 177 9.71 1.72 8.80
C SER A 177 10.46 1.39 10.09
N ASP A 178 11.53 2.13 10.35
CA ASP A 178 12.14 2.14 11.67
C ASP A 178 11.12 2.61 12.73
N GLN A 179 10.68 1.69 13.58
CA GLN A 179 9.77 1.97 14.68
C GLN A 179 10.44 2.72 15.85
N ARG A 180 11.79 2.81 15.85
CA ARG A 180 12.57 3.55 16.85
C ARG A 180 12.83 5.01 16.45
N HIS A 181 12.62 5.36 15.19
CA HIS A 181 12.85 6.72 14.71
C HIS A 181 12.01 7.71 15.54
N PRO A 182 12.57 8.82 16.06
CA PRO A 182 11.85 9.72 16.97
C PRO A 182 10.51 10.24 16.42
N LYS A 183 10.42 10.44 15.09
CA LYS A 183 9.19 10.84 14.39
C LYS A 183 8.32 9.68 13.89
N HIS A 184 8.62 8.41 14.19
CA HIS A 184 7.82 7.28 13.68
C HIS A 184 6.33 7.37 14.09
N ARG A 185 6.05 7.86 15.31
CA ARG A 185 4.67 8.13 15.74
C ARG A 185 3.99 9.17 14.85
N GLU A 186 4.66 10.30 14.59
CA GLU A 186 4.18 11.40 13.75
C GLU A 186 4.00 10.99 12.28
N PHE A 187 4.94 10.23 11.73
CA PHE A 187 4.93 9.82 10.33
C PHE A 187 4.00 8.64 10.03
N VAL A 188 3.71 7.77 11.01
CA VAL A 188 2.94 6.53 10.79
C VAL A 188 1.74 6.40 11.74
N ASN A 189 1.92 6.51 13.06
CA ASN A 189 0.91 6.05 14.03
C ASN A 189 -0.08 7.12 14.55
N GLU A 190 0.06 8.38 14.17
CA GLU A 190 -0.93 9.44 14.49
C GLU A 190 -2.27 9.23 13.75
N TYR A 191 -3.31 9.97 14.13
CA TYR A 191 -4.64 9.94 13.48
C TYR A 191 -5.24 8.54 13.24
N GLY A 192 -5.02 7.62 14.19
CA GLY A 192 -5.52 6.24 14.13
C GLY A 192 -4.69 5.28 13.28
N GLY A 193 -3.45 5.63 12.93
CA GLY A 193 -2.57 4.89 12.02
C GLY A 193 -2.28 5.62 10.71
N HIS A 194 -2.76 6.85 10.55
CA HIS A 194 -2.63 7.68 9.36
C HIS A 194 -1.73 8.90 9.64
N GLY A 195 -0.47 8.67 9.98
CA GLY A 195 0.54 9.73 10.14
C GLY A 195 0.90 10.44 8.82
N GLU A 196 1.77 11.45 8.89
CA GLU A 196 2.10 12.31 7.73
C GLU A 196 2.55 11.50 6.49
N MET A 197 3.44 10.52 6.68
CA MET A 197 4.01 9.75 5.56
C MET A 197 3.07 8.69 5.03
N PHE A 198 2.08 8.24 5.81
CA PHE A 198 0.98 7.42 5.32
C PHE A 198 0.19 8.17 4.24
N TRP A 199 -0.22 9.41 4.53
CA TRP A 199 -1.00 10.22 3.57
C TRP A 199 -0.21 10.57 2.33
N VAL A 200 1.06 10.96 2.46
CA VAL A 200 1.92 11.25 1.29
C VAL A 200 2.08 10.02 0.40
N LEU A 201 2.27 8.83 0.99
CA LEU A 201 2.39 7.56 0.25
C LEU A 201 1.08 7.18 -0.45
N LEU A 202 -0.04 7.15 0.29
CA LEU A 202 -1.36 6.81 -0.25
C LEU A 202 -1.75 7.76 -1.38
N ARG A 203 -1.59 9.07 -1.17
CA ARG A 203 -1.84 10.11 -2.19
C ARG A 203 -1.00 9.91 -3.46
N PHE A 204 0.29 9.58 -3.32
CA PHE A 204 1.17 9.31 -4.45
C PHE A 204 0.68 8.10 -5.27
N ILE A 205 0.38 6.98 -4.60
CA ILE A 205 -0.07 5.74 -5.28
C ILE A 205 -1.44 5.96 -5.92
N SER A 206 -2.41 6.53 -5.19
CA SER A 206 -3.74 6.80 -5.72
C SER A 206 -3.71 7.75 -6.91
N ARG A 207 -2.86 8.78 -6.93
CA ARG A 207 -2.70 9.65 -8.11
C ARG A 207 -2.10 8.91 -9.32
N LYS A 208 -1.09 8.06 -9.11
CA LYS A 208 -0.51 7.24 -10.20
C LYS A 208 -1.53 6.24 -10.77
N LEU A 209 -2.27 5.54 -9.92
CA LEU A 209 -3.34 4.63 -10.33
C LEU A 209 -4.49 5.36 -11.04
N GLY A 210 -4.87 6.56 -10.59
CA GLY A 210 -5.85 7.41 -11.27
C GLY A 210 -5.41 7.87 -12.65
N ALA A 211 -4.12 8.22 -12.82
CA ALA A 211 -3.55 8.59 -14.11
C ALA A 211 -3.51 7.42 -15.11
N TYR A 212 -3.17 6.21 -14.65
CA TYR A 212 -3.18 5.01 -15.50
C TYR A 212 -4.59 4.60 -15.90
N THR A 213 -5.50 4.48 -14.93
CA THR A 213 -6.86 3.97 -15.16
C THR A 213 -7.75 4.96 -15.89
N ARG A 214 -7.50 6.28 -15.74
CA ARG A 214 -8.38 7.37 -16.18
C ARG A 214 -9.82 7.22 -15.66
N SER A 215 -10.00 6.55 -14.53
CA SER A 215 -11.31 6.26 -13.95
C SER A 215 -11.79 7.46 -13.15
N GLU A 216 -12.91 8.05 -13.56
CA GLU A 216 -13.59 9.13 -12.84
C GLU A 216 -13.91 8.72 -11.40
N ARG A 217 -14.42 7.50 -11.20
CA ARG A 217 -14.68 6.91 -9.87
C ARG A 217 -13.43 6.85 -9.00
N TRP A 218 -12.29 6.48 -9.58
CA TRP A 218 -11.02 6.46 -8.84
C TRP A 218 -10.58 7.88 -8.45
N GLN A 219 -10.82 8.87 -9.32
CA GLN A 219 -10.54 10.27 -9.04
C GLN A 219 -11.50 10.85 -7.98
N GLU A 220 -12.77 10.46 -7.96
CA GLU A 220 -13.74 10.80 -6.90
C GLU A 220 -13.27 10.30 -5.52
N GLU A 221 -12.95 9.00 -5.40
CA GLU A 221 -12.43 8.39 -4.17
C GLU A 221 -11.10 9.06 -3.73
N SER A 222 -10.21 9.35 -4.69
CA SER A 222 -8.93 10.01 -4.43
C SER A 222 -9.05 11.50 -4.08
N GLY A 223 -10.10 12.19 -4.52
CA GLY A 223 -10.30 13.63 -4.30
C GLY A 223 -10.64 13.99 -2.85
N TRP A 224 -11.11 13.01 -2.06
CA TRP A 224 -11.20 13.16 -0.62
C TRP A 224 -9.83 13.01 0.07
N LEU A 225 -9.01 12.04 -0.34
CA LEU A 225 -7.63 11.88 0.18
C LEU A 225 -6.78 13.15 0.00
N ASP A 226 -6.92 13.82 -1.14
CA ASP A 226 -6.16 15.05 -1.43
C ASP A 226 -6.46 16.16 -0.39
N ARG A 227 -7.69 16.24 0.14
CA ARG A 227 -8.07 17.21 1.16
C ARG A 227 -7.54 16.83 2.54
N GLU A 228 -7.76 15.59 2.98
CA GLU A 228 -7.29 15.13 4.30
C GLU A 228 -5.76 15.13 4.40
N CYS A 229 -5.07 14.74 3.32
CA CYS A 229 -3.62 14.87 3.22
C CYS A 229 -3.17 16.33 3.37
N LEU A 230 -3.85 17.28 2.71
CA LEU A 230 -3.52 18.71 2.86
C LEU A 230 -3.77 19.19 4.30
N GLU A 231 -4.89 18.86 4.92
CA GLU A 231 -5.19 19.27 6.31
C GLU A 231 -4.13 18.75 7.30
N ILE A 232 -3.75 17.46 7.21
CA ILE A 232 -2.78 16.83 8.12
C ILE A 232 -1.32 17.28 7.87
N THR A 233 -1.00 17.70 6.63
CA THR A 233 0.36 18.16 6.30
C THR A 233 0.55 19.68 6.41
N GLN A 234 -0.52 20.47 6.30
CA GLN A 234 -0.51 21.93 6.52
C GLN A 234 -0.53 22.29 8.00
N THR A 235 -1.22 21.52 8.85
CA THR A 235 -1.34 21.79 10.29
C THR A 235 0.00 21.79 11.06
N ARG A 236 1.11 21.29 10.48
CA ARG A 236 2.45 21.33 11.07
C ARG A 236 3.28 22.57 10.71
N GLY A 237 2.83 23.44 9.80
CA GLY A 237 3.32 24.82 9.64
C GLY A 237 4.76 25.07 9.16
N GLU A 238 5.61 24.06 8.99
CA GLU A 238 7.02 24.24 8.58
C GLU A 238 7.17 24.43 7.05
N PRO A 239 7.80 25.53 6.57
CA PRO A 239 8.15 25.69 5.16
C PRO A 239 9.12 24.60 4.69
N GLY A 240 8.63 23.64 3.90
CA GLY A 240 9.39 22.45 3.49
C GLY A 240 8.84 21.13 4.03
N SER A 241 7.74 21.13 4.78
CA SER A 241 6.92 19.94 4.98
C SER A 241 6.42 19.40 3.63
N TRP A 242 6.16 18.10 3.55
CA TRP A 242 5.80 17.41 2.30
C TRP A 242 4.31 17.58 1.94
N GLY A 243 3.68 18.63 2.48
CA GLY A 243 2.27 18.98 2.26
C GLY A 243 2.00 19.90 1.08
N THR A 244 2.98 20.69 0.66
CA THR A 244 2.78 21.65 -0.45
C THR A 244 2.76 20.92 -1.80
N PRO A 245 1.70 21.06 -2.63
CA PRO A 245 1.54 20.29 -3.87
C PRO A 245 2.70 20.40 -4.89
N GLU A 246 3.48 21.47 -4.82
CA GLU A 246 4.44 21.88 -5.86
C GLU A 246 5.85 21.31 -5.66
N LYS A 247 6.20 20.87 -4.44
CA LYS A 247 7.51 20.23 -4.16
C LYS A 247 7.41 18.72 -3.90
N THR A 248 6.21 18.22 -3.68
CA THR A 248 5.97 16.84 -3.27
C THR A 248 5.87 15.94 -4.49
N LEU A 249 7.00 15.37 -4.92
CA LEU A 249 7.10 14.19 -5.81
C LEU A 249 6.64 14.36 -7.27
N MET A 250 6.21 15.56 -7.68
CA MET A 250 5.69 15.82 -9.03
C MET A 250 6.77 15.95 -10.14
N GLY A 251 8.00 15.52 -9.89
CA GLY A 251 9.11 15.50 -10.87
C GLY A 251 8.96 14.49 -12.02
N GLY A 252 7.74 14.01 -12.25
CA GLY A 252 7.38 13.00 -13.24
C GLY A 252 5.90 13.04 -13.63
N VAL A 253 5.27 14.22 -13.56
CA VAL A 253 4.10 14.48 -14.40
C VAL A 253 4.61 14.70 -15.81
N LEU A 254 4.29 13.75 -16.68
CA LEU A 254 4.47 13.92 -18.11
C LEU A 254 3.66 15.15 -18.55
N ALA A 255 4.36 16.16 -19.05
CA ALA A 255 3.73 17.19 -19.86
C ALA A 255 3.09 16.53 -21.11
N PRO A 256 2.01 17.12 -21.67
CA PRO A 256 1.41 16.63 -22.91
C PRO A 256 2.37 16.68 -24.10
#